data_AF-A0A2G9T9V7-F1
#
_entry.id   AF-A0A2G9T9V7-F1
#
_cell.length_a   1.000
_cell.length_b   1.000
_cell.length_c   1.000
_cell.angle_alpha   90.00
_cell.angle_beta   90.00
_cell.angle_gamma   90.00
#
_symmetry.space_group_name_H-M   'P 1'
#
loop_
_entity.id
_entity.type
_entity.pdbx_description
1 polymer ?
#
loop_
_entity_poly.entity_id
_entity_poly.type
_entity_poly.pdbx_seq_one_letter_code
_entity_poly.pdbx_strand_id
1 'polypeptide(L)'
;HLTTTICSTVTSCQRSARIIAGTFVKALYVLSDFSSIGFSAPHAVVFQAVAGASSSMLVANDDDVIESLEKEDDESSNKERCLMFEGCRVLVSVLEGHYPDLVKDVREFVNELQRINLLNEERWTFVLANLDHEMEKRLEQIRAESEKTVNAAHLDDKTRLDIIAEKSRLITSSVYRILDDLYERTCLREPTTQNERAFVQLYGEKLQAVFEQSRANRKSPEKSWAPFKHLSKSNIPIPGQENIEFSEVVTIDRVLKNALVLPTKTRPKKIAFIGSEGK
;
A
#
# COMPACT_ATOMS: atom_id res chain seq x y z
N HIS A 1 19.78 -19.58 -6.44
CA HIS A 1 19.96 -19.99 -5.02
C HIS A 1 20.66 -18.91 -4.18
N LEU A 2 21.84 -18.40 -4.55
CA LEU A 2 22.50 -17.32 -3.77
C LEU A 2 21.71 -15.99 -3.73
N THR A 3 21.08 -15.58 -4.83
CA THR A 3 20.25 -14.37 -4.92
C THR A 3 18.98 -14.44 -4.06
N THR A 4 18.36 -15.62 -3.97
CA THR A 4 17.17 -15.86 -3.15
C THR A 4 17.48 -15.80 -1.65
N THR A 5 18.65 -16.30 -1.23
CA THR A 5 19.11 -16.26 0.17
C THR A 5 19.53 -14.84 0.59
N ILE A 6 20.12 -14.05 -0.31
CA ILE A 6 20.44 -12.64 -0.03
C ILE A 6 19.14 -11.82 0.10
N CYS A 7 18.17 -12.06 -0.80
CA CYS A 7 16.88 -11.36 -0.77
C CYS A 7 16.11 -11.64 0.54
N SER A 8 15.99 -12.90 0.96
CA SER A 8 15.30 -13.26 2.20
C SER A 8 15.98 -12.70 3.47
N THR A 9 17.32 -12.63 3.46
CA THR A 9 18.10 -12.04 4.56
C THR A 9 17.89 -10.52 4.62
N VAL A 10 17.84 -9.84 3.47
CA VAL A 10 17.61 -8.40 3.35
C VAL A 10 16.18 -7.99 3.74
N THR A 11 15.16 -8.79 3.37
CA THR A 11 13.77 -8.57 3.80
C THR A 11 13.58 -8.80 5.31
N SER A 12 14.22 -9.82 5.87
CA SER A 12 14.22 -10.09 7.32
C SER A 12 14.93 -8.99 8.12
N CYS A 13 16.05 -8.50 7.60
CA CYS A 13 16.82 -7.40 8.19
C CYS A 13 16.02 -6.10 8.19
N GLN A 14 15.19 -5.85 7.18
CA GLN A 14 14.32 -4.66 7.13
C GLN A 14 13.06 -4.73 7.97
N ARG A 15 12.43 -5.90 8.09
CA ARG A 15 11.34 -6.08 9.05
C ARG A 15 11.85 -5.81 10.47
N SER A 16 13.08 -6.26 10.76
CA SER A 16 13.79 -5.93 11.99
C SER A 16 14.13 -4.44 12.07
N ALA A 17 14.63 -3.81 11.00
CA ALA A 17 14.97 -2.38 10.99
C ALA A 17 13.75 -1.47 11.20
N ARG A 18 12.56 -1.79 10.66
CA ARG A 18 11.32 -1.04 10.91
C ARG A 18 10.85 -1.17 12.36
N ILE A 19 10.95 -2.37 12.94
CA ILE A 19 10.63 -2.62 14.35
C ILE A 19 11.63 -1.89 15.27
N ILE A 20 12.92 -1.92 14.92
CA ILE A 20 13.99 -1.23 15.65
C ILE A 20 13.80 0.29 15.55
N ALA A 21 13.49 0.84 14.37
CA ALA A 21 13.23 2.26 14.18
C ALA A 21 12.03 2.74 15.02
N GLY A 22 10.91 2.00 15.01
CA GLY A 22 9.73 2.34 15.81
C GLY A 22 9.98 2.29 17.33
N THR A 23 10.86 1.39 17.78
CA THR A 23 11.20 1.25 19.21
C THR A 23 12.24 2.29 19.65
N PHE A 24 13.20 2.62 18.79
CA PHE A 24 14.26 3.59 19.06
C PHE A 24 13.74 5.03 19.07
N VAL A 25 12.79 5.36 18.18
CA VAL A 25 12.15 6.69 18.13
C VAL A 25 11.25 6.92 19.34
N LYS A 26 10.51 5.90 19.83
CA LYS A 26 9.77 5.97 21.10
C LYS A 26 10.68 6.18 22.31
N ALA A 27 11.88 5.60 22.31
CA ALA A 27 12.88 5.82 23.35
C ALA A 27 13.51 7.22 23.28
N LEU A 28 13.66 7.78 22.08
CA LEU A 28 14.21 9.12 21.86
C LEU A 28 13.22 10.25 22.17
N TYR A 29 11.91 10.05 21.97
CA TYR A 29 10.87 11.04 22.30
C TYR A 29 10.79 11.35 23.81
N VAL A 30 11.26 10.43 24.65
CA VAL A 30 11.34 10.60 26.11
C VAL A 30 12.56 11.45 26.52
N LEU A 31 13.55 11.64 25.65
CA LEU A 31 14.79 12.36 25.95
C LEU A 31 14.75 13.74 25.29
N SER A 32 14.49 14.78 26.09
CA SER A 32 14.44 16.20 25.68
C SER A 32 15.78 16.81 25.21
N ASP A 33 16.81 16.00 24.93
CA ASP A 33 18.18 16.43 24.57
C ASP A 33 18.58 16.01 23.13
N PHE A 34 17.66 16.14 22.17
CA PHE A 34 17.91 15.84 20.74
C PHE A 34 19.12 16.59 20.16
N SER A 35 19.36 17.82 20.59
CA SER A 35 20.46 18.65 20.09
C SER A 35 21.84 18.20 20.61
N SER A 36 21.93 17.62 21.80
CA SER A 36 23.22 17.28 22.42
C SER A 36 23.80 15.95 21.89
N ILE A 37 22.93 14.99 21.60
CA ILE A 37 23.32 13.68 21.04
C ILE A 37 23.72 13.80 19.57
N GLY A 38 23.03 14.64 18.79
CA GLY A 38 23.37 14.92 17.39
C GLY A 38 24.75 15.54 17.19
N PHE A 39 25.28 16.25 18.19
CA PHE A 39 26.61 16.86 18.17
C PHE A 39 27.74 15.93 18.65
N SER A 40 27.47 15.04 19.59
CA SER A 40 28.50 14.15 20.17
C SER A 40 28.69 12.85 19.39
N ALA A 41 27.63 12.33 18.75
CA ALA A 41 27.66 11.08 18.00
C ALA A 41 26.67 11.09 16.81
N PRO A 42 26.88 11.94 15.78
CA PRO A 42 25.97 12.06 14.62
C PRO A 42 25.76 10.73 13.89
N HIS A 43 26.80 9.88 13.83
CA HIS A 43 26.75 8.55 13.20
C HIS A 43 25.72 7.60 13.85
N ALA A 44 25.38 7.80 15.13
CA ALA A 44 24.46 6.93 15.87
C ALA A 44 22.97 7.28 15.63
N VAL A 45 22.69 8.48 15.13
CA VAL A 45 21.33 9.03 14.96
C VAL A 45 20.96 9.35 13.51
N VAL A 46 21.95 9.56 12.63
CA VAL A 46 21.72 10.00 11.25
C VAL A 46 20.89 9.01 10.43
N PHE A 47 21.11 7.70 10.60
CA PHE A 47 20.35 6.70 9.85
C PHE A 47 18.87 6.69 10.24
N GLN A 48 18.56 6.76 11.54
CA GLN A 48 17.20 6.78 12.05
C GLN A 48 16.49 8.08 11.67
N ALA A 49 17.19 9.21 11.77
CA ALA A 49 16.67 10.52 11.39
C ALA A 49 16.32 10.56 9.90
N VAL A 50 17.26 10.15 9.04
CA VAL A 50 17.05 10.10 7.58
C VAL A 50 15.98 9.08 7.21
N ALA A 51 15.98 7.88 7.77
CA ALA A 51 14.95 6.87 7.49
C ALA A 51 13.55 7.29 7.95
N GLY A 52 13.45 7.95 9.11
CA GLY A 52 12.20 8.52 9.62
C GLY A 52 11.68 9.67 8.74
N ALA A 53 12.56 10.57 8.29
CA ALA A 53 12.23 11.66 7.38
C ALA A 53 11.95 11.20 5.93
N SER A 54 12.52 10.08 5.49
CA SER A 54 12.27 9.48 4.17
C SER A 54 11.03 8.57 4.15
N SER A 55 10.41 8.28 5.30
CA SER A 55 9.17 7.49 5.37
C SER A 55 7.94 8.21 4.78
N SER A 56 8.13 9.43 4.23
CA SER A 56 7.19 10.20 3.41
C SER A 56 6.51 9.39 2.28
N MET A 57 7.09 8.27 1.85
CA MET A 57 6.48 7.39 0.84
C MET A 57 5.12 6.79 1.25
N LEU A 58 4.69 6.96 2.52
CA LEU A 58 3.34 6.64 2.97
C LEU A 58 2.49 7.85 3.40
N VAL A 59 3.03 9.09 3.41
CA VAL A 59 2.35 10.19 4.12
C VAL A 59 2.42 11.58 3.49
N ALA A 60 3.27 11.87 2.50
CA ALA A 60 3.48 13.28 2.12
C ALA A 60 3.51 13.57 0.63
N ASN A 61 2.57 13.01 -0.15
CA ASN A 61 2.23 13.57 -1.44
C ASN A 61 0.79 13.26 -1.89
N ASP A 62 -0.15 13.14 -0.95
CA ASP A 62 -1.57 13.05 -1.29
C ASP A 62 -2.40 13.58 -0.11
N ASP A 63 -2.72 14.87 -0.15
CA ASP A 63 -3.81 15.48 0.64
C ASP A 63 -5.20 14.89 0.29
N ASP A 64 -5.26 13.85 -0.54
CA ASP A 64 -6.47 13.13 -0.86
C ASP A 64 -6.15 11.67 -1.17
N VAL A 65 -6.56 10.79 -0.25
CA VAL A 65 -6.84 9.35 -0.46
C VAL A 65 -5.65 8.40 -0.30
N ILE A 66 -5.33 8.04 0.95
CA ILE A 66 -5.26 6.66 1.51
C ILE A 66 -5.07 6.84 3.03
N GLU A 67 -6.04 7.49 3.67
CA GLU A 67 -6.05 7.56 5.13
C GLU A 67 -7.49 7.59 5.61
N SER A 68 -8.08 6.40 5.78
CA SER A 68 -9.29 6.19 6.60
C SER A 68 -9.76 4.74 6.52
N LEU A 69 -8.95 3.80 7.02
CA LEU A 69 -9.43 2.45 7.38
C LEU A 69 -8.66 1.78 8.52
N GLU A 70 -8.01 2.55 9.39
CA GLU A 70 -7.92 2.14 10.79
C GLU A 70 -9.10 2.80 11.50
N LYS A 71 -9.70 2.08 12.44
CA LYS A 71 -10.94 2.40 13.15
C LYS A 71 -10.96 3.86 13.64
N GLU A 72 -12.16 4.42 13.83
CA GLU A 72 -12.45 5.75 14.40
C GLU A 72 -11.94 5.96 15.85
N ASP A 73 -10.77 5.45 16.21
CA ASP A 73 -10.23 5.48 17.58
C ASP A 73 -8.76 5.90 17.66
N ASP A 74 -8.18 6.54 16.61
CA ASP A 74 -6.77 6.94 16.71
C ASP A 74 -6.36 8.18 15.90
N GLU A 75 -7.13 9.28 16.01
CA GLU A 75 -6.61 10.63 15.71
C GLU A 75 -5.29 10.90 16.45
N SER A 76 -5.10 10.30 17.63
CA SER A 76 -3.89 10.39 18.45
C SER A 76 -2.68 9.75 17.76
N SER A 77 -2.77 8.51 17.28
CA SER A 77 -1.70 7.80 16.56
C SER A 77 -1.30 8.49 15.26
N ASN A 78 -2.27 9.11 14.59
CA ASN A 78 -1.98 9.80 13.34
C ASN A 78 -1.25 11.13 13.56
N LYS A 79 -1.68 11.87 14.59
CA LYS A 79 -0.98 13.05 15.08
C LYS A 79 0.43 12.70 15.60
N GLU A 80 0.58 11.58 16.31
CA GLU A 80 1.87 11.09 16.78
C GLU A 80 2.80 10.76 15.59
N ARG A 81 2.30 10.10 14.54
CA ARG A 81 3.06 9.83 13.30
C ARG A 81 3.51 11.11 12.59
N CYS A 82 2.63 12.11 12.48
CA CYS A 82 2.94 13.39 11.85
C CYS A 82 4.01 14.17 12.65
N LEU A 83 3.89 14.18 13.98
CA LEU A 83 4.89 14.79 14.88
C LEU A 83 6.25 14.07 14.81
N MET A 84 6.26 12.74 14.71
CA MET A 84 7.49 11.96 14.54
C MET A 84 8.20 12.24 13.21
N PHE A 85 7.42 12.36 12.12
CA PHE A 85 7.95 12.72 10.81
C PHE A 85 8.58 14.12 10.85
N GLU A 86 7.88 15.10 11.42
CA GLU A 86 8.39 16.46 11.53
C GLU A 86 9.61 16.55 12.45
N GLY A 87 9.62 15.81 13.56
CA GLY A 87 10.79 15.69 14.44
C GLY A 87 12.01 15.12 13.72
N CYS A 88 11.83 14.10 12.88
CA CYS A 88 12.91 13.54 12.06
C CYS A 88 13.39 14.53 11.00
N ARG A 89 12.49 15.30 10.37
CA ARG A 89 12.87 16.35 9.40
C ARG A 89 13.73 17.44 10.04
N VAL A 90 13.31 17.95 11.19
CA VAL A 90 14.07 18.97 11.93
C VAL A 90 15.45 18.43 12.32
N LEU A 91 15.53 17.19 12.81
CA LEU A 91 16.79 16.56 13.17
C LEU A 91 17.73 16.39 11.97
N VAL A 92 17.19 15.97 10.82
CA VAL A 92 17.96 15.91 9.56
C VAL A 92 18.48 17.29 9.18
N SER A 93 17.68 18.36 9.28
CA SER A 93 18.15 19.72 8.98
C SER A 93 19.27 20.20 9.90
N VAL A 94 19.22 19.87 11.20
CA VAL A 94 20.30 20.19 12.14
C VAL A 94 21.57 19.41 11.80
N LEU A 95 21.45 18.11 11.51
CA LEU A 95 22.58 17.26 11.11
C LEU A 95 23.19 17.71 9.77
N GLU A 96 22.36 18.14 8.82
CA GLU A 96 22.79 18.60 7.50
C GLU A 96 23.58 19.91 7.59
N GLY A 97 23.25 20.78 8.55
CA GLY A 97 24.01 21.99 8.82
C GLY A 97 25.43 21.74 9.38
N HIS A 98 25.66 20.61 10.05
CA HIS A 98 26.95 20.31 10.70
C HIS A 98 27.75 19.21 9.98
N TYR A 99 27.07 18.26 9.35
CA TYR A 99 27.63 17.06 8.71
C TYR A 99 26.95 16.79 7.35
N PRO A 100 27.03 17.74 6.39
CA PRO A 100 26.29 17.66 5.12
C PRO A 100 26.64 16.41 4.30
N ASP A 101 27.92 16.04 4.22
CA ASP A 101 28.35 14.87 3.45
C ASP A 101 27.83 13.56 4.06
N LEU A 102 27.86 13.42 5.39
CA LEU A 102 27.32 12.25 6.08
C LEU A 102 25.81 12.11 5.86
N VAL A 103 25.06 13.21 5.96
CA VAL A 103 23.61 13.19 5.71
C VAL A 103 23.31 12.85 4.26
N LYS A 104 24.09 13.38 3.32
CA LYS A 104 23.96 13.07 1.89
C LYS A 104 24.19 11.59 1.61
N ASP A 105 25.31 11.03 2.07
CA ASP A 105 25.67 9.62 1.85
C ASP A 105 24.62 8.69 2.46
N VAL A 106 24.16 8.97 3.68
CA VAL A 106 23.13 8.18 4.35
C VAL A 106 21.79 8.31 3.63
N ARG A 107 21.44 9.49 3.09
CA ARG A 107 20.21 9.70 2.31
C ARG A 107 20.23 8.92 1.00
N GLU A 108 21.34 8.98 0.26
CA GLU A 108 21.53 8.17 -0.94
C GLU A 108 21.42 6.67 -0.60
N PHE A 109 22.09 6.22 0.45
CA PHE A 109 22.02 4.84 0.91
C PHE A 109 20.61 4.41 1.32
N VAL A 110 19.90 5.20 2.14
CA VAL A 110 18.52 4.91 2.57
C VAL A 110 17.58 4.86 1.38
N ASN A 111 17.71 5.78 0.41
CA ASN A 111 16.88 5.80 -0.79
C ASN A 111 17.11 4.56 -1.66
N GLU A 112 18.37 4.16 -1.86
CA GLU A 112 18.69 2.93 -2.61
C GLU A 112 18.23 1.68 -1.85
N LEU A 113 18.37 1.65 -0.51
CA LEU A 113 17.88 0.56 0.32
C LEU A 113 16.35 0.46 0.27
N GLN A 114 15.63 1.58 0.27
CA GLN A 114 14.17 1.62 0.11
C GLN A 114 13.74 1.18 -1.29
N ARG A 115 14.46 1.60 -2.33
CA ARG A 115 14.21 1.17 -3.73
C ARG A 115 14.37 -0.34 -3.89
N ILE A 116 15.39 -0.94 -3.27
CA ILE A 116 15.69 -2.38 -3.42
C ILE A 116 14.80 -3.26 -2.54
N ASN A 117 14.25 -2.75 -1.42
CA ASN A 117 13.64 -3.63 -0.44
C ASN A 117 12.14 -3.88 -0.59
N LEU A 118 11.40 -2.98 -1.22
CA LEU A 118 10.02 -3.28 -1.58
C LEU A 118 10.01 -3.80 -3.01
N LEU A 119 9.85 -5.12 -3.17
CA LEU A 119 9.70 -5.68 -4.50
C LEU A 119 8.43 -5.10 -5.13
N ASN A 120 8.47 -4.80 -6.43
CA ASN A 120 7.30 -4.27 -7.14
C ASN A 120 6.07 -5.17 -6.91
N GLU A 121 6.25 -6.48 -6.89
CA GLU A 121 5.19 -7.47 -6.59
C GLU A 121 4.49 -7.19 -5.26
N GLU A 122 5.26 -6.99 -4.18
CA GLU A 122 4.72 -6.71 -2.85
C GLU A 122 3.96 -5.37 -2.83
N ARG A 123 4.50 -4.36 -3.52
CA ARG A 123 3.84 -3.06 -3.67
C ARG A 123 2.50 -3.20 -4.39
N TRP A 124 2.48 -3.94 -5.50
CA TRP A 124 1.27 -4.21 -6.28
C TRP A 124 0.22 -4.97 -5.46
N THR A 125 0.62 -6.03 -4.74
CA THR A 125 -0.29 -6.77 -3.87
C THR A 125 -0.90 -5.88 -2.80
N PHE A 126 -0.08 -5.07 -2.10
CA PHE A 126 -0.57 -4.18 -1.05
C PHE A 126 -1.52 -3.10 -1.60
N VAL A 127 -1.12 -2.39 -2.67
CA VAL A 127 -1.93 -1.32 -3.22
C VAL A 127 -3.23 -1.85 -3.81
N LEU A 128 -3.20 -2.95 -4.58
CA LEU A 128 -4.43 -3.52 -5.15
C LEU A 128 -5.39 -4.04 -4.08
N ALA A 129 -4.90 -4.65 -3.01
CA ALA A 129 -5.77 -5.09 -1.91
C ALA A 129 -6.49 -3.91 -1.22
N ASN A 130 -5.78 -2.80 -1.01
CA ASN A 130 -6.39 -1.59 -0.44
C ASN A 130 -7.35 -0.91 -1.42
N LEU A 131 -6.96 -0.76 -2.68
CA LEU A 131 -7.80 -0.14 -3.70
C LEU A 131 -9.04 -0.98 -4.03
N ASP A 132 -9.00 -2.32 -3.92
CA ASP A 132 -10.19 -3.16 -4.14
C ASP A 132 -11.27 -2.87 -3.10
N HIS A 133 -10.89 -2.85 -1.81
CA HIS A 133 -11.81 -2.48 -0.74
C HIS A 133 -12.31 -1.04 -0.89
N GLU A 134 -11.43 -0.10 -1.22
CA GLU A 134 -11.83 1.30 -1.42
C GLU A 134 -12.76 1.46 -2.63
N MET A 135 -12.48 0.79 -3.74
CA MET A 135 -13.32 0.82 -4.93
C MET A 135 -14.70 0.23 -4.65
N GLU A 136 -14.81 -0.84 -3.86
CA GLU A 136 -16.11 -1.39 -3.44
C GLU A 136 -16.95 -0.37 -2.67
N LYS A 137 -16.34 0.42 -1.77
CA LYS A 137 -17.05 1.53 -1.10
C LYS A 137 -17.49 2.61 -2.09
N ARG A 138 -16.61 3.02 -3.02
CA ARG A 138 -16.93 4.03 -4.04
C ARG A 138 -18.09 3.58 -4.94
N LEU A 139 -18.12 2.30 -5.30
CA LEU A 139 -19.22 1.71 -6.07
C LEU A 139 -20.55 1.77 -5.31
N GLU A 140 -20.55 1.46 -4.02
CA GLU A 140 -21.76 1.55 -3.20
C GLU A 140 -22.26 3.00 -3.05
N GLN A 141 -21.33 3.94 -2.85
CA GLN A 141 -21.64 5.37 -2.83
C GLN A 141 -22.24 5.84 -4.15
N ILE A 142 -21.69 5.39 -5.29
CA ILE A 142 -22.21 5.71 -6.63
C ILE A 142 -23.63 5.17 -6.79
N ARG A 143 -23.91 3.94 -6.35
CA ARG A 143 -25.25 3.36 -6.42
C ARG A 143 -26.26 4.20 -5.65
N ALA A 144 -25.97 4.52 -4.39
CA ALA A 144 -26.84 5.35 -3.55
C ALA A 144 -27.09 6.75 -4.15
N GLU A 145 -26.05 7.40 -4.68
CA GLU A 145 -26.17 8.73 -5.31
C GLU A 145 -26.88 8.68 -6.66
N SER A 146 -26.68 7.61 -7.44
CA SER A 146 -27.37 7.40 -8.70
C SER A 146 -28.87 7.25 -8.48
N GLU A 147 -29.29 6.50 -7.47
CA GLU A 147 -30.70 6.31 -7.12
C GLU A 147 -31.37 7.64 -6.75
N LYS A 148 -30.72 8.47 -5.93
CA LYS A 148 -31.20 9.82 -5.60
C LYS A 148 -31.37 10.69 -6.84
N THR A 149 -30.43 10.61 -7.77
CA THR A 149 -30.45 11.39 -9.03
C THR A 149 -31.53 10.87 -9.98
N VAL A 150 -31.80 9.56 -9.99
CA VAL A 150 -32.89 8.95 -10.75
C VAL A 150 -34.25 9.41 -10.25
N ASN A 151 -34.43 9.49 -8.93
CA ASN A 151 -35.69 9.90 -8.30
C ASN A 151 -35.96 11.42 -8.36
N ALA A 152 -35.02 12.21 -8.89
CA ALA A 152 -35.20 13.64 -9.06
C ALA A 152 -36.18 13.95 -10.22
N ALA A 153 -37.43 14.27 -9.88
CA ALA A 153 -38.51 14.52 -10.83
C ALA A 153 -38.35 15.77 -11.72
N HIS A 154 -37.43 16.68 -11.36
CA HIS A 154 -37.23 17.95 -12.06
C HIS A 154 -36.19 17.89 -13.18
N LEU A 155 -35.50 16.75 -13.35
CA LEU A 155 -34.46 16.57 -14.34
C LEU A 155 -34.98 15.73 -15.51
N ASP A 156 -34.57 16.09 -16.72
CA ASP A 156 -34.76 15.25 -17.89
C ASP A 156 -33.80 14.04 -17.85
N ASP A 157 -34.10 13.02 -18.65
CA ASP A 157 -33.35 11.76 -18.65
C ASP A 157 -31.90 11.95 -19.09
N LYS A 158 -31.65 12.89 -20.01
CA LYS A 158 -30.30 13.18 -20.50
C LYS A 158 -29.43 13.81 -19.42
N THR A 159 -29.93 14.85 -18.77
CA THR A 159 -29.24 15.56 -17.68
C THR A 159 -28.98 14.63 -16.50
N ARG A 160 -29.94 13.74 -16.18
CA ARG A 160 -29.75 12.72 -15.17
C ARG A 160 -28.57 11.80 -15.48
N LEU A 161 -28.46 11.30 -16.73
CA LEU A 161 -27.35 10.46 -17.15
C LEU A 161 -26.01 11.19 -17.09
N ASP A 162 -25.97 12.45 -17.53
CA ASP A 162 -24.75 13.27 -17.50
C ASP A 162 -24.29 13.55 -16.05
N ILE A 163 -25.22 13.86 -15.13
CA ILE A 163 -24.92 14.05 -13.71
C ILE A 163 -24.39 12.76 -13.08
N ILE A 164 -25.03 11.62 -13.34
CA ILE A 164 -24.60 10.33 -12.80
C ILE A 164 -23.19 9.99 -13.31
N ALA A 165 -22.92 10.21 -14.59
CA ALA A 165 -21.62 9.94 -15.18
C ALA A 165 -20.53 10.82 -14.54
N GLU A 166 -20.77 12.12 -14.40
CA GLU A 166 -19.78 13.04 -13.82
C GLU A 166 -19.56 12.81 -12.33
N LYS A 167 -20.63 12.58 -11.55
CA LYS A 167 -20.50 12.18 -10.13
C LYS A 167 -19.69 10.90 -9.99
N SER A 168 -19.96 9.89 -10.82
CA SER A 168 -19.23 8.62 -10.81
C SER A 168 -17.74 8.81 -11.10
N ARG A 169 -17.43 9.69 -12.06
CA ARG A 169 -16.04 10.06 -12.41
C ARG A 169 -15.33 10.74 -11.24
N LEU A 170 -15.97 11.70 -10.59
CA LEU A 170 -15.40 12.41 -9.44
C LEU A 170 -15.13 11.46 -8.27
N ILE A 171 -16.11 10.61 -7.92
CA ILE A 171 -16.01 9.67 -6.80
C ILE A 171 -14.87 8.65 -7.01
N THR A 172 -14.59 8.23 -8.25
CA THR A 172 -13.57 7.21 -8.56
C THR A 172 -12.21 7.78 -8.97
N SER A 173 -12.13 9.10 -9.20
CA SER A 173 -10.94 9.76 -9.75
C SER A 173 -9.66 9.48 -8.96
N SER A 174 -9.71 9.54 -7.63
CA SER A 174 -8.56 9.33 -6.75
C SER A 174 -8.03 7.89 -6.84
N VAL A 175 -8.92 6.89 -6.84
CA VAL A 175 -8.56 5.47 -6.97
C VAL A 175 -7.77 5.24 -8.28
N TYR A 176 -8.26 5.83 -9.37
CA TYR A 176 -7.60 5.70 -10.66
C TYR A 176 -6.27 6.46 -10.73
N ARG A 177 -6.17 7.63 -10.11
CA ARG A 177 -4.90 8.37 -10.03
C ARG A 177 -3.83 7.55 -9.33
N ILE A 178 -4.12 6.98 -8.15
CA ILE A 178 -3.17 6.15 -7.40
C ILE A 178 -2.73 4.93 -8.23
N LEU A 179 -3.68 4.30 -8.92
CA LEU A 179 -3.43 3.13 -9.75
C LEU A 179 -2.56 3.47 -10.98
N ASP A 180 -2.85 4.59 -11.65
CA ASP A 180 -2.07 5.09 -12.78
C ASP A 180 -0.64 5.49 -12.34
N ASP A 181 -0.48 6.13 -11.17
CA ASP A 181 0.82 6.46 -10.57
C ASP A 181 1.66 5.19 -10.27
N LEU A 182 1.02 4.16 -9.73
CA LEU A 182 1.68 2.88 -9.45
C LEU A 182 2.24 2.27 -10.73
N TYR A 183 1.42 2.22 -11.78
CA TYR A 183 1.79 1.66 -13.08
C TYR A 183 2.88 2.45 -13.77
N GLU A 184 2.79 3.79 -13.76
CA GLU A 184 3.84 4.65 -14.30
C GLU A 184 5.18 4.33 -13.64
N ARG A 185 5.20 4.26 -12.30
CA ARG A 185 6.42 4.06 -11.52
C ARG A 185 7.02 2.66 -11.65
N THR A 186 6.22 1.61 -11.86
CA THR A 186 6.75 0.22 -11.96
C THR A 186 6.93 -0.29 -13.38
N CYS A 187 6.12 0.16 -14.34
CA CYS A 187 6.01 -0.47 -15.66
C CYS A 187 6.40 0.46 -16.80
N LEU A 188 6.23 1.78 -16.66
CA LEU A 188 6.59 2.74 -17.72
C LEU A 188 8.00 3.31 -17.55
N ARG A 189 8.48 3.43 -16.30
CA ARG A 189 9.86 3.87 -16.03
C ARG A 189 10.87 2.78 -16.38
N GLU A 190 12.06 3.21 -16.81
CA GLU A 190 13.13 2.29 -17.16
C GLU A 190 13.61 1.53 -15.91
N PRO A 191 13.62 0.18 -15.95
CA PRO A 191 13.99 -0.63 -14.79
C PRO A 191 15.50 -0.56 -14.54
N THR A 192 15.86 -0.04 -13.37
CA THR A 192 17.24 0.17 -12.92
C THR A 192 17.84 -1.10 -12.32
N THR A 193 17.06 -1.85 -11.55
CA THR A 193 17.53 -3.06 -10.85
C THR A 193 17.20 -4.35 -11.62
N GLN A 194 17.92 -5.44 -11.32
CA GLN A 194 17.61 -6.75 -11.90
C GLN A 194 16.22 -7.25 -11.49
N ASN A 195 15.77 -6.94 -10.28
CA ASN A 195 14.44 -7.32 -9.79
C ASN A 195 13.33 -6.55 -10.53
N GLU A 196 13.51 -5.25 -10.79
CA GLU A 196 12.59 -4.45 -11.61
C GLU A 196 12.49 -5.01 -13.04
N ARG A 197 13.63 -5.36 -13.65
CA ARG A 197 13.65 -6.01 -14.97
C ARG A 197 12.89 -7.34 -14.98
N ALA A 198 13.13 -8.19 -13.99
CA ALA A 198 12.41 -9.47 -13.86
C ALA A 198 10.90 -9.27 -13.66
N PHE A 199 10.50 -8.28 -12.86
CA PHE A 199 9.10 -7.92 -12.66
C PHE A 199 8.42 -7.49 -13.97
N VAL A 200 9.04 -6.56 -14.71
CA VAL A 200 8.49 -6.08 -15.99
C VAL A 200 8.43 -7.21 -17.02
N GLN A 201 9.43 -8.08 -17.07
CA GLN A 201 9.43 -9.26 -17.96
C GLN A 201 8.30 -10.25 -17.63
N LEU A 202 8.01 -10.47 -16.36
CA LEU A 202 7.03 -11.47 -15.92
C LEU A 202 5.59 -10.93 -15.94
N TYR A 203 5.39 -9.68 -15.54
CA TYR A 203 4.05 -9.09 -15.33
C TYR A 203 3.70 -7.94 -16.28
N GLY A 204 4.67 -7.35 -16.99
CA GLY A 204 4.49 -6.12 -17.75
C GLY A 204 3.39 -6.21 -18.81
N GLU A 205 3.40 -7.23 -19.65
CA GLU A 205 2.38 -7.44 -20.69
C GLU A 205 0.98 -7.67 -20.10
N LYS A 206 0.89 -8.51 -19.06
CA LYS A 206 -0.37 -8.76 -18.35
C LYS A 206 -0.93 -7.48 -17.72
N LEU A 207 -0.08 -6.71 -17.05
CA LEU A 207 -0.46 -5.44 -16.43
C LEU A 207 -0.90 -4.42 -17.50
N GLN A 208 -0.18 -4.33 -18.62
CA GLN A 208 -0.56 -3.46 -19.73
C GLN A 208 -1.96 -3.79 -20.25
N ALA A 209 -2.24 -5.07 -20.54
CA ALA A 209 -3.56 -5.50 -21.02
C ALA A 209 -4.69 -5.16 -20.03
N VAL A 210 -4.45 -5.38 -18.73
CA VAL A 210 -5.38 -5.04 -17.65
C VAL A 210 -5.65 -3.52 -17.60
N PHE A 211 -4.62 -2.69 -17.75
CA PHE A 211 -4.75 -1.23 -17.76
C PHE A 211 -5.47 -0.70 -18.99
N GLU A 212 -5.16 -1.22 -20.17
CA GLU A 212 -5.86 -0.86 -21.42
C GLU A 212 -7.34 -1.17 -21.31
N GLN A 213 -7.70 -2.37 -20.83
CA GLN A 213 -9.08 -2.75 -20.59
C GLN A 213 -9.75 -1.83 -19.56
N SER A 214 -9.07 -1.49 -18.46
CA SER A 214 -9.62 -0.59 -17.45
C SER A 214 -9.87 0.82 -18.00
N ARG A 215 -8.89 1.40 -18.72
CA ARG A 215 -8.97 2.76 -19.28
C ARG A 215 -10.09 2.88 -20.31
N ALA A 216 -10.28 1.87 -21.16
CA ALA A 216 -11.37 1.83 -22.15
C ALA A 216 -12.76 1.82 -21.49
N ASN A 217 -12.87 1.33 -20.25
CA ASN A 217 -14.13 1.16 -19.54
C ASN A 217 -14.38 2.18 -18.43
N ARG A 218 -13.58 3.25 -18.28
CA ARG A 218 -13.68 4.23 -17.16
C ARG A 218 -15.06 4.87 -16.97
N LYS A 219 -15.90 4.90 -18.02
CA LYS A 219 -17.31 5.35 -17.93
C LYS A 219 -18.19 4.43 -17.05
N SER A 220 -17.77 3.19 -16.86
CA SER A 220 -18.40 2.20 -15.99
C SER A 220 -17.38 1.75 -14.94
N PRO A 221 -17.45 2.30 -13.71
CA PRO A 221 -16.57 1.94 -12.60
C PRO A 221 -16.46 0.42 -12.34
N GLU A 222 -17.56 -0.32 -12.45
CA GLU A 222 -17.60 -1.77 -12.23
C GLU A 222 -16.80 -2.52 -13.31
N LYS A 223 -17.03 -2.19 -14.59
CA LYS A 223 -16.35 -2.82 -15.73
C LYS A 223 -14.87 -2.46 -15.79
N SER A 224 -14.52 -1.22 -15.42
CA SER A 224 -13.12 -0.78 -15.41
C SER A 224 -12.33 -1.33 -14.24
N TRP A 225 -12.97 -1.70 -13.12
CA TRP A 225 -12.28 -2.33 -11.99
C TRP A 225 -12.17 -3.86 -12.12
N ALA A 226 -13.12 -4.51 -12.80
CA ALA A 226 -13.15 -5.97 -12.95
C ALA A 226 -11.81 -6.63 -13.34
N PRO A 227 -11.00 -6.08 -14.28
CA PRO A 227 -9.72 -6.68 -14.67
C PRO A 227 -8.72 -6.82 -13.50
N PHE A 228 -8.75 -5.90 -12.54
CA PHE A 228 -7.86 -5.91 -11.38
C PHE A 228 -8.22 -6.98 -10.35
N LYS A 229 -9.50 -7.35 -10.25
CA LYS A 229 -9.97 -8.44 -9.36
C LYS A 229 -9.38 -9.79 -9.72
N HIS A 230 -8.98 -9.99 -10.98
CA HIS A 230 -8.31 -11.21 -11.43
C HIS A 230 -6.80 -11.19 -11.19
N LEU A 231 -6.23 -10.02 -10.88
CA LEU A 231 -4.81 -9.86 -10.62
C LEU A 231 -4.46 -10.11 -9.14
N SER A 232 -5.39 -9.84 -8.24
CA SER A 232 -5.24 -9.99 -6.78
C SER A 232 -5.52 -11.41 -6.26
N LYS A 233 -6.02 -12.32 -7.09
CA LYS A 233 -6.32 -13.71 -6.69
C LYS A 233 -5.04 -14.44 -6.33
N SER A 234 -5.01 -15.07 -5.15
CA SER A 234 -3.85 -15.86 -4.74
C SER A 234 -3.86 -17.21 -5.44
N ASN A 235 -2.66 -17.72 -5.76
CA ASN A 235 -2.46 -19.07 -6.27
C ASN A 235 -2.23 -20.09 -5.15
N ILE A 236 -2.46 -19.70 -3.88
CA ILE A 236 -2.23 -20.57 -2.73
C ILE A 236 -3.41 -21.53 -2.62
N PRO A 237 -3.21 -22.85 -2.73
CA PRO A 237 -4.30 -23.81 -2.62
C PRO A 237 -4.88 -23.84 -1.20
N ILE A 238 -6.19 -24.06 -1.08
CA ILE A 238 -6.81 -24.30 0.22
C ILE A 238 -6.29 -25.63 0.79
N PRO A 239 -5.91 -25.70 2.08
CA PRO A 239 -5.44 -26.94 2.69
C PRO A 239 -6.55 -28.01 2.72
N GLY A 240 -6.18 -29.29 2.56
CA GLY A 240 -7.11 -30.43 2.59
C GLY A 240 -7.64 -30.87 1.23
N GLN A 241 -6.98 -30.48 0.13
CA GLN A 241 -7.34 -30.83 -1.25
C GLN A 241 -6.42 -31.91 -1.86
N GLU A 242 -5.79 -32.76 -1.04
CA GLU A 242 -4.82 -33.78 -1.46
C GLU A 242 -5.32 -34.82 -2.49
N ASN A 243 -6.64 -34.96 -2.69
CA ASN A 243 -7.22 -35.91 -3.64
C ASN A 243 -7.72 -35.26 -4.95
N ILE A 244 -7.46 -33.97 -5.16
CA ILE A 244 -7.93 -33.20 -6.32
C ILE A 244 -6.75 -32.96 -7.27
N GLU A 245 -6.98 -33.05 -8.59
CA GLU A 245 -5.95 -32.75 -9.58
C GLU A 245 -5.57 -31.26 -9.54
N PHE A 246 -4.28 -30.93 -9.72
CA PHE A 246 -3.78 -29.56 -9.58
C PHE A 246 -4.51 -28.52 -10.46
N SER A 247 -5.03 -28.95 -11.61
CA SER A 247 -5.86 -28.17 -12.54
C SER A 247 -7.20 -27.71 -11.92
N GLU A 248 -7.72 -28.44 -10.93
CA GLU A 248 -9.04 -28.23 -10.31
C GLU A 248 -8.95 -27.71 -8.87
N VAL A 249 -7.73 -27.43 -8.38
CA VAL A 249 -7.51 -26.99 -7.00
C VAL A 249 -8.08 -25.58 -6.76
N VAL A 250 -8.75 -25.43 -5.62
CA VAL A 250 -9.36 -24.16 -5.22
C VAL A 250 -8.30 -23.35 -4.47
N THR A 251 -8.05 -22.14 -4.92
CA THR A 251 -7.05 -21.27 -4.30
C THR A 251 -7.70 -20.27 -3.36
N ILE A 252 -6.95 -19.75 -2.39
CA ILE A 252 -7.43 -18.73 -1.47
C ILE A 252 -7.66 -17.42 -2.24
N ASP A 253 -8.89 -16.94 -2.28
CA ASP A 253 -9.27 -15.62 -2.79
C ASP A 253 -9.03 -14.55 -1.71
N ARG A 254 -9.59 -14.76 -0.51
CA ARG A 254 -9.42 -13.84 0.64
C ARG A 254 -9.63 -14.53 1.99
N VAL A 255 -9.12 -13.90 3.05
CA VAL A 255 -9.36 -14.29 4.44
C VAL A 255 -10.55 -13.51 5.00
N LEU A 256 -11.50 -14.19 5.67
CA LEU A 256 -12.58 -13.51 6.36
C LEU A 256 -12.02 -12.70 7.54
N LYS A 257 -12.43 -11.43 7.63
CA LYS A 257 -11.93 -10.47 8.65
C LYS A 257 -12.24 -10.88 10.09
N ASN A 258 -13.21 -11.78 10.28
CA ASN A 258 -13.66 -12.23 11.59
C ASN A 258 -13.05 -13.59 11.94
N ALA A 259 -12.16 -13.62 12.93
CA ALA A 259 -11.69 -14.85 13.56
C ALA A 259 -12.49 -15.12 14.83
N LEU A 260 -13.14 -16.28 14.93
CA LEU A 260 -13.89 -16.68 16.11
C LEU A 260 -12.93 -17.33 17.12
N VAL A 261 -12.85 -16.79 18.34
CA VAL A 261 -12.11 -17.45 19.43
C VAL A 261 -13.00 -18.53 20.03
N LEU A 262 -12.55 -19.79 19.96
CA LEU A 262 -13.34 -20.90 20.49
C LEU A 262 -13.28 -20.92 22.04
N PRO A 263 -14.41 -21.20 22.73
CA PRO A 263 -14.48 -21.19 24.18
C PRO A 263 -13.89 -22.48 24.78
N THR A 264 -12.58 -22.65 24.65
CA THR A 264 -11.83 -23.78 25.22
C THR A 264 -10.67 -23.27 26.08
N LYS A 265 -10.03 -24.16 26.85
CA LYS A 265 -8.85 -23.82 27.67
C LYS A 265 -7.72 -23.21 26.84
N THR A 266 -7.55 -23.65 25.60
CA THR A 266 -6.48 -23.19 24.68
C THR A 266 -6.89 -22.02 23.80
N ARG A 267 -8.17 -21.62 23.80
CA ARG A 267 -8.72 -20.47 23.06
C ARG A 267 -8.21 -20.34 21.60
N PRO A 268 -8.24 -21.40 20.78
CA PRO A 268 -7.76 -21.33 19.40
C PRO A 268 -8.66 -20.41 18.56
N LYS A 269 -8.04 -19.71 17.60
CA LYS A 269 -8.73 -18.85 16.63
C LYS A 269 -9.22 -19.69 15.44
N LYS A 270 -10.52 -19.70 15.20
CA LYS A 270 -11.11 -20.23 13.96
C LYS A 270 -11.09 -19.12 12.91
N ILE A 271 -10.25 -19.29 11.91
CA ILE A 271 -10.11 -18.41 10.74
C ILE A 271 -10.81 -19.10 9.57
N ALA A 272 -11.50 -18.32 8.75
CA ALA A 272 -12.16 -18.83 7.55
C ALA A 272 -11.61 -18.13 6.31
N PHE A 273 -11.50 -18.89 5.22
CA PHE A 273 -11.01 -18.44 3.92
C PHE A 273 -12.16 -18.53 2.92
N ILE A 274 -12.17 -17.64 1.93
CA ILE A 274 -13.02 -17.76 0.74
C ILE A 274 -12.12 -18.25 -0.38
N GLY A 275 -12.54 -19.30 -1.07
CA GLY A 275 -11.88 -19.87 -2.23
C GLY A 275 -12.13 -19.09 -3.52
N SER A 276 -11.34 -19.38 -4.55
CA SER A 276 -11.44 -18.78 -5.88
C SER A 276 -12.81 -18.98 -6.56
N GLU A 277 -13.56 -19.98 -6.10
CA GLU A 277 -14.96 -20.29 -6.47
C GLU A 277 -16.02 -19.49 -5.68
N GLY A 278 -15.60 -18.66 -4.73
CA GLY A 278 -16.48 -17.79 -3.93
C GLY A 278 -17.12 -18.46 -2.71
N LYS A 279 -16.69 -19.66 -2.32
CA LYS A 279 -17.17 -20.39 -1.14
C LYS A 279 -16.11 -20.53 -0.05
#